data_AF-A0A842R5Q4-F1
#
_entry.id   AF-A0A842R5Q4-F1
#
_cell.length_a   1.000
_cell.length_b   1.000
_cell.length_c   1.000
_cell.angle_alpha   90.00
_cell.angle_beta   90.00
_cell.angle_gamma   90.00
#
_symmetry.space_group_name_H-M   'P 1'
#
loop_
_entity.id
_entity.type
_entity.pdbx_description
1 polymer ?
#
loop_
_entity_poly.entity_id
_entity_poly.type
_entity_poly.pdbx_seq_one_letter_code
_entity_poly.pdbx_strand_id
1 'polypeptide(L)'
;MSRDEVESCLDAWRDRTDLSKDDMFHLIKIFNRAMLSNVTGPDCTDRMVCQDNCCSIMIDIPDFLAWAYVEGGYLEPHQIRRGTVFAWTLSVDPVWSDCVFLDRDSRKCRIYVENLDIRPPQCAVYPAGFIKGNQSCKGKAGPWTIIDIHVGNACKELMEIYKMHALREFKMMERSIVETLTARLKPVMQEIACFRPSKIAGIRDAWEGFTILEAEGISLSLSRICRRVNPKCITPFTTCKSLCNQVASFFEENIPNALATIIQEDGMKEKYLLKDLVFP
;
A
#
# COMPACT_ATOMS: atom_id res chain seq x y z
N MET A 1 -10.24 -19.26 -20.25
CA MET A 1 -11.59 -18.73 -20.46
C MET A 1 -11.75 -18.43 -21.95
N SER A 2 -12.93 -18.64 -22.51
CA SER A 2 -13.24 -18.25 -23.88
C SER A 2 -13.41 -16.73 -24.00
N ARG A 3 -13.39 -16.19 -25.23
CA ARG A 3 -13.67 -14.77 -25.49
C ARG A 3 -15.06 -14.38 -24.98
N ASP A 4 -16.06 -15.18 -25.32
CA ASP A 4 -17.47 -14.91 -24.98
C ASP A 4 -17.70 -14.89 -23.47
N GLU A 5 -16.99 -15.74 -22.71
CA GLU A 5 -17.07 -15.75 -21.24
C GLU A 5 -16.53 -14.44 -20.64
N VAL A 6 -15.41 -13.92 -21.15
CA VAL A 6 -14.79 -12.70 -20.63
C VAL A 6 -15.59 -11.46 -21.03
N GLU A 7 -16.08 -11.40 -22.27
CA GLU A 7 -16.94 -10.30 -22.76
C GLU A 7 -18.27 -10.26 -22.01
N SER A 8 -18.92 -11.40 -21.78
CA SER A 8 -20.15 -11.43 -21.00
C SER A 8 -19.97 -10.94 -19.56
N CYS A 9 -18.81 -11.19 -18.94
CA CYS A 9 -18.49 -10.66 -17.62
C CYS A 9 -18.23 -9.16 -17.66
N LEU A 10 -17.52 -8.70 -18.70
CA LEU A 10 -17.21 -7.29 -18.90
C LEU A 10 -18.50 -6.47 -19.10
N ASP A 11 -19.42 -6.95 -19.93
CA ASP A 11 -20.73 -6.31 -20.16
C ASP A 11 -21.55 -6.19 -18.87
N ALA A 12 -21.45 -7.15 -17.95
CA ALA A 12 -22.14 -7.12 -16.67
C ALA A 12 -21.63 -6.00 -15.72
N TRP A 13 -20.44 -5.47 -15.96
CA TRP A 13 -19.79 -4.49 -15.10
C TRP A 13 -19.50 -3.15 -15.76
N ARG A 14 -19.48 -3.08 -17.10
CA ARG A 14 -19.12 -1.88 -17.86
C ARG A 14 -19.90 -0.63 -17.43
N ASP A 15 -21.18 -0.79 -17.10
CA ASP A 15 -22.06 0.32 -16.73
C ASP A 15 -22.37 0.38 -15.22
N ARG A 16 -21.76 -0.48 -14.40
CA ARG A 16 -21.98 -0.48 -12.95
C ARG A 16 -21.09 0.55 -12.29
N THR A 17 -21.72 1.54 -11.65
CA THR A 17 -21.03 2.59 -10.90
C THR A 17 -20.70 2.18 -9.46
N ASP A 18 -21.41 1.18 -8.91
CA ASP A 18 -21.26 0.67 -7.56
C ASP A 18 -21.14 -0.86 -7.57
N LEU A 19 -19.94 -1.35 -7.24
CA LEU A 19 -19.63 -2.76 -7.03
C LEU A 19 -19.48 -3.02 -5.52
N SER A 20 -20.11 -4.09 -5.04
CA SER A 20 -19.90 -4.59 -3.68
C SER A 20 -18.51 -5.22 -3.53
N LYS A 21 -18.08 -5.52 -2.30
CA LYS A 21 -16.83 -6.27 -2.06
C LYS A 21 -16.85 -7.64 -2.76
N ASP A 22 -17.99 -8.33 -2.74
CA ASP A 22 -18.15 -9.62 -3.39
C ASP A 22 -18.06 -9.51 -4.92
N ASP A 23 -18.66 -8.47 -5.50
CA ASP A 23 -18.50 -8.16 -6.93
C ASP A 23 -17.02 -7.93 -7.28
N MET A 24 -16.29 -7.20 -6.43
CA MET A 24 -14.87 -6.92 -6.63
C MET A 24 -14.00 -8.18 -6.57
N PHE A 25 -14.24 -9.08 -5.60
CA PHE A 25 -13.56 -10.38 -5.57
C PHE A 25 -13.90 -11.22 -6.80
N HIS A 26 -15.15 -11.19 -7.27
CA HIS A 26 -15.54 -11.87 -8.50
C HIS A 26 -14.79 -11.32 -9.72
N LEU A 27 -14.68 -9.98 -9.82
CA LEU A 27 -13.90 -9.31 -10.85
C LEU A 27 -12.44 -9.72 -10.84
N ILE A 28 -11.79 -9.71 -9.67
CA ILE A 28 -10.40 -10.16 -9.51
C ILE A 28 -10.24 -11.60 -9.99
N LYS A 29 -11.15 -12.49 -9.60
CA LYS A 29 -11.14 -13.91 -9.99
C LYS A 29 -11.24 -14.09 -11.50
N ILE A 30 -12.21 -13.42 -12.14
CA ILE A 30 -12.42 -13.48 -13.59
C ILE A 30 -11.21 -12.93 -14.33
N PHE A 31 -10.72 -11.76 -13.92
CA PHE A 31 -9.53 -11.14 -14.47
C PHE A 31 -8.32 -12.08 -14.42
N ASN A 32 -8.02 -12.64 -13.24
CA ASN A 32 -6.86 -13.50 -13.06
C ASN A 32 -6.98 -14.81 -13.83
N ARG A 33 -8.18 -15.40 -13.93
CA ARG A 33 -8.42 -16.58 -14.76
C ARG A 33 -8.24 -16.29 -16.26
N ALA A 34 -8.77 -15.17 -16.73
CA ALA A 34 -8.64 -14.74 -18.11
C ALA A 34 -7.16 -14.54 -18.47
N MET A 35 -6.43 -13.76 -17.66
CA MET A 35 -5.00 -13.53 -17.84
C MET A 35 -4.18 -14.82 -17.79
N LEU A 36 -4.39 -15.68 -16.78
CA LEU A 36 -3.67 -16.95 -16.68
C LEU A 36 -3.88 -17.85 -17.90
N SER A 37 -5.08 -17.84 -18.50
CA SER A 37 -5.37 -18.60 -19.71
C SER A 37 -4.92 -17.94 -21.01
N ASN A 38 -4.58 -16.64 -20.98
CA ASN A 38 -4.27 -15.84 -22.15
C ASN A 38 -2.79 -15.45 -22.27
N VAL A 39 -1.97 -15.95 -21.35
CA VAL A 39 -0.56 -15.61 -21.23
C VAL A 39 0.26 -16.88 -21.34
N THR A 40 1.26 -16.86 -22.22
CA THR A 40 2.31 -17.88 -22.28
C THR A 40 3.62 -17.27 -21.82
N GLY A 41 4.44 -18.02 -21.11
CA GLY A 41 5.69 -17.52 -20.57
C GLY A 41 6.32 -18.51 -19.60
N PRO A 42 7.50 -18.17 -19.07
CA PRO A 42 8.13 -18.94 -18.01
C PRO A 42 7.23 -19.00 -16.77
N ASP A 43 7.15 -20.16 -16.12
CA ASP A 43 6.48 -20.25 -14.83
C ASP A 43 7.29 -19.50 -13.77
N CYS A 44 6.90 -18.27 -13.47
CA CYS A 44 7.53 -17.46 -12.43
C CYS A 44 7.09 -17.84 -11.00
N THR A 45 6.43 -18.98 -10.83
CA THR A 45 6.42 -19.69 -9.54
C THR A 45 7.57 -20.70 -9.43
N ASP A 46 8.25 -21.00 -10.54
CA ASP A 46 9.45 -21.84 -10.56
C ASP A 46 10.74 -20.99 -10.58
N ARG A 47 11.48 -21.08 -9.48
CA ARG A 47 12.77 -20.42 -9.28
C ARG A 47 13.83 -20.84 -10.31
N MET A 48 13.81 -22.08 -10.80
CA MET A 48 14.78 -22.53 -11.82
C MET A 48 14.54 -21.81 -13.14
N VAL A 49 13.29 -21.45 -13.40
CA VAL A 49 12.89 -20.75 -14.62
C VAL A 49 13.12 -19.24 -14.49
N CYS A 50 12.72 -18.63 -13.38
CA CYS A 50 12.79 -17.17 -13.21
C CYS A 50 13.93 -16.65 -12.30
N GLN A 51 14.86 -17.51 -11.85
CA GLN A 51 16.08 -17.16 -11.12
C GLN A 51 15.88 -16.20 -9.94
N ASP A 52 14.87 -16.45 -9.10
CA ASP A 52 14.50 -15.60 -7.95
C ASP A 52 14.03 -14.17 -8.30
N ASN A 53 13.75 -13.88 -9.57
CA ASN A 53 13.61 -12.51 -10.04
C ASN A 53 12.16 -12.12 -10.39
N CYS A 54 11.19 -12.88 -9.89
CA CYS A 54 9.82 -12.85 -10.44
C CYS A 54 9.05 -11.57 -10.17
N CYS A 55 9.18 -10.94 -9.01
CA CYS A 55 8.30 -9.85 -8.62
C CYS A 55 8.94 -8.97 -7.55
N SER A 56 9.67 -7.93 -7.97
CA SER A 56 10.08 -6.83 -7.09
C SER A 56 9.18 -5.60 -7.30
N ILE A 57 7.92 -5.81 -7.67
CA ILE A 57 6.97 -4.72 -7.91
C ILE A 57 6.31 -4.33 -6.60
N MET A 58 6.29 -3.03 -6.31
CA MET A 58 5.41 -2.49 -5.28
C MET A 58 3.99 -2.46 -5.85
N ILE A 59 3.05 -3.03 -5.10
CA ILE A 59 1.67 -3.16 -5.56
C ILE A 59 0.78 -2.43 -4.58
N ASP A 60 0.09 -1.42 -5.07
CA ASP A 60 -0.99 -0.80 -4.34
C ASP A 60 -2.26 -1.66 -4.46
N ILE A 61 -2.96 -1.83 -3.35
CA ILE A 61 -4.18 -2.61 -3.20
C ILE A 61 -5.27 -1.81 -2.48
N PRO A 62 -6.54 -2.06 -2.79
CA PRO A 62 -7.69 -1.53 -2.06
C PRO A 62 -7.76 -2.05 -0.61
N ASP A 63 -8.59 -1.40 0.21
CA ASP A 63 -8.71 -1.72 1.63
C ASP A 63 -9.33 -3.09 1.85
N PHE A 64 -10.41 -3.40 1.14
CA PHE A 64 -11.06 -4.71 1.23
C PHE A 64 -10.11 -5.87 0.95
N LEU A 65 -9.17 -5.70 0.02
CA LEU A 65 -8.23 -6.75 -0.36
C LEU A 65 -7.13 -6.90 0.70
N ALA A 66 -6.67 -5.79 1.28
CA ALA A 66 -5.72 -5.81 2.39
C ALA A 66 -6.31 -6.54 3.62
N TRP A 67 -7.57 -6.26 3.96
CA TRP A 67 -8.28 -6.95 5.03
C TRP A 67 -8.40 -8.45 4.77
N ALA A 68 -8.77 -8.86 3.56
CA ALA A 68 -8.84 -10.27 3.20
C ALA A 68 -7.49 -10.99 3.38
N TYR A 69 -6.36 -10.33 3.12
CA TYR A 69 -5.05 -10.92 3.37
C TYR A 69 -4.75 -11.11 4.85
N VAL A 70 -5.08 -10.12 5.69
CA VAL A 70 -4.82 -10.19 7.13
C VAL A 70 -5.75 -11.20 7.80
N GLU A 71 -7.05 -11.15 7.51
CA GLU A 71 -8.04 -12.08 8.07
C GLU A 71 -7.83 -13.52 7.60
N GLY A 72 -7.41 -13.69 6.33
CA GLY A 72 -7.08 -15.00 5.77
C GLY A 72 -5.73 -15.56 6.21
N GLY A 73 -4.94 -14.82 7.00
CA GLY A 73 -3.61 -15.24 7.45
C GLY A 73 -2.54 -15.27 6.35
N TYR A 74 -2.79 -14.59 5.21
CA TYR A 74 -1.82 -14.49 4.12
C TYR A 74 -0.71 -13.50 4.45
N LEU A 75 -1.03 -12.41 5.13
CA LEU A 75 -0.09 -11.36 5.51
C LEU A 75 -0.29 -10.94 6.96
N GLU A 76 0.82 -10.59 7.60
CA GLU A 76 0.76 -9.86 8.86
C GLU A 76 0.60 -8.35 8.61
N PRO A 77 -0.06 -7.61 9.51
CA PRO A 77 -0.25 -6.16 9.40
C PRO A 77 1.02 -5.37 9.06
N HIS A 78 2.16 -5.76 9.63
CA HIS A 78 3.44 -5.06 9.44
C HIS A 78 3.99 -5.21 8.00
N GLN A 79 3.46 -6.15 7.21
CA GLN A 79 3.83 -6.38 5.82
C GLN A 79 3.04 -5.47 4.85
N ILE A 80 2.10 -4.68 5.36
CA ILE A 80 1.25 -3.77 4.59
C ILE A 80 1.53 -2.34 5.04
N ARG A 81 1.71 -1.43 4.08
CA ARG A 81 2.03 -0.01 4.33
C ARG A 81 0.94 0.87 3.71
N ARG A 82 0.73 2.09 4.22
CA ARG A 82 -0.23 3.02 3.60
C ARG A 82 0.19 3.33 2.16
N GLY A 83 -0.74 3.15 1.22
CA GLY A 83 -0.52 3.44 -0.19
C GLY A 83 -0.81 4.89 -0.56
N THR A 84 -0.34 5.28 -1.74
CA THR A 84 -0.56 6.62 -2.32
C THR A 84 -1.52 6.61 -3.51
N VAL A 85 -1.62 5.47 -4.21
CA VAL A 85 -2.57 5.28 -5.31
C VAL A 85 -3.86 4.65 -4.81
N PHE A 86 -3.75 3.56 -4.04
CA PHE A 86 -4.86 2.94 -3.32
C PHE A 86 -4.61 2.98 -1.81
N ALA A 87 -5.50 2.36 -1.04
CA ALA A 87 -5.44 2.35 0.42
C ALA A 87 -4.11 1.82 0.96
N TRP A 88 -3.55 0.77 0.37
CA TRP A 88 -2.37 0.10 0.91
C TRP A 88 -1.37 -0.24 -0.17
N THR A 89 -0.10 -0.35 0.20
CA THR A 89 0.99 -0.91 -0.61
C THR A 89 1.49 -2.17 0.07
N LEU A 90 1.60 -3.25 -0.70
CA LEU A 90 2.27 -4.47 -0.26
C LEU A 90 3.77 -4.20 -0.08
N SER A 91 4.31 -4.54 1.09
CA SER A 91 5.74 -4.37 1.33
C SER A 91 6.56 -5.33 0.46
N VAL A 92 7.85 -5.02 0.37
CA VAL A 92 8.88 -5.95 -0.08
C VAL A 92 9.81 -6.18 1.10
N ASP A 93 10.33 -7.40 1.22
CA ASP A 93 11.31 -7.70 2.26
C ASP A 93 12.54 -6.81 2.04
N PRO A 94 12.96 -5.99 3.02
CA PRO A 94 14.03 -5.02 2.83
C PRO A 94 15.42 -5.67 2.72
N VAL A 95 15.59 -6.91 3.17
CA VAL A 95 16.85 -7.66 3.13
C VAL A 95 17.00 -8.38 1.81
N TRP A 96 15.95 -9.08 1.37
CA TRP A 96 15.99 -9.95 0.20
C TRP A 96 15.39 -9.29 -1.05
N SER A 97 14.68 -8.17 -0.89
CA SER A 97 13.90 -7.50 -1.96
C SER A 97 12.81 -8.39 -2.57
N ASP A 98 12.34 -9.38 -1.79
CA ASP A 98 11.32 -10.34 -2.20
C ASP A 98 9.89 -9.82 -1.96
N CYS A 99 8.95 -10.28 -2.78
CA CYS A 99 7.52 -10.06 -2.57
C CYS A 99 7.04 -10.70 -1.25
N VAL A 100 6.17 -10.00 -0.51
CA VAL A 100 5.56 -10.50 0.74
C VAL A 100 4.76 -11.80 0.61
N PHE A 101 4.36 -12.20 -0.60
CA PHE A 101 3.68 -13.47 -0.84
C PHE A 101 4.60 -14.64 -1.13
N LEU A 102 5.92 -14.44 -1.20
CA LEU A 102 6.87 -15.52 -1.37
C LEU A 102 6.94 -16.37 -0.10
N ASP A 103 6.56 -17.63 -0.20
CA ASP A 103 6.84 -18.63 0.82
C ASP A 103 8.29 -19.10 0.69
N ARG A 104 9.09 -18.94 1.74
CA ARG A 104 10.54 -19.19 1.68
C ARG A 104 10.90 -20.66 1.66
N ASP A 105 10.09 -21.50 2.29
CA ASP A 105 10.37 -22.92 2.46
C ASP A 105 10.04 -23.68 1.17
N SER A 106 8.83 -23.46 0.66
CA SER A 106 8.37 -24.03 -0.61
C SER A 106 8.89 -23.29 -1.83
N ARG A 107 9.40 -22.05 -1.66
CA ARG A 107 9.89 -21.15 -2.72
C ARG A 107 8.84 -20.85 -3.79
N LYS A 108 7.57 -20.78 -3.39
CA LYS A 108 6.42 -20.50 -4.26
C LYS A 108 5.68 -19.26 -3.81
N CYS A 109 4.98 -18.61 -4.76
CA CYS A 109 4.08 -17.52 -4.43
C CYS A 109 2.75 -18.08 -3.88
N ARG A 110 2.41 -17.72 -2.63
CA ARG A 110 1.26 -18.23 -1.87
C ARG A 110 -0.12 -17.95 -2.50
N ILE A 111 -0.19 -17.00 -3.45
CA ILE A 111 -1.45 -16.54 -4.03
C ILE A 111 -1.51 -16.69 -5.57
N TYR A 112 -0.52 -17.32 -6.21
CA TYR A 112 -0.42 -17.26 -7.67
C TYR A 112 -1.46 -18.12 -8.42
N VAL A 113 -1.67 -19.36 -7.99
CA VAL A 113 -2.57 -20.33 -8.64
C VAL A 113 -3.78 -20.67 -7.78
N GLU A 114 -3.57 -20.87 -6.48
CA GLU A 114 -4.60 -21.44 -5.61
C GLU A 114 -5.63 -20.40 -5.16
N ASN A 115 -5.26 -19.11 -5.16
CA ASN A 115 -6.06 -18.02 -4.59
C ASN A 115 -6.29 -16.89 -5.62
N LEU A 116 -6.79 -17.25 -6.80
CA LEU A 116 -6.99 -16.32 -7.93
C LEU A 116 -8.02 -15.22 -7.67
N ASP A 117 -8.93 -15.41 -6.72
CA ASP A 117 -9.95 -14.42 -6.33
C ASP A 117 -9.40 -13.30 -5.46
N ILE A 118 -8.29 -13.54 -4.77
CA ILE A 118 -7.60 -12.53 -3.97
C ILE A 118 -6.24 -12.15 -4.55
N ARG A 119 -5.80 -12.71 -5.69
CA ARG A 119 -4.52 -12.30 -6.30
C ARG A 119 -4.63 -10.87 -6.81
N PRO A 120 -3.71 -9.93 -6.46
CA PRO A 120 -3.75 -8.58 -7.02
C PRO A 120 -3.72 -8.63 -8.55
N PRO A 121 -4.66 -7.97 -9.27
CA PRO A 121 -4.67 -7.95 -10.73
C PRO A 121 -3.31 -7.53 -11.34
N GLN A 122 -2.59 -6.63 -10.67
CA GLN A 122 -1.26 -6.17 -11.11
C GLN A 122 -0.24 -7.31 -11.17
N CYS A 123 -0.34 -8.32 -10.29
CA CYS A 123 0.49 -9.52 -10.33
C CYS A 123 0.23 -10.39 -11.56
N ALA A 124 -0.97 -10.34 -12.16
CA ALA A 124 -1.32 -11.15 -13.32
C ALA A 124 -0.99 -10.48 -14.66
N VAL A 125 -0.81 -9.15 -14.66
CA VAL A 125 -0.39 -8.40 -15.85
C VAL A 125 1.12 -8.33 -15.99
N TYR A 126 1.86 -8.30 -14.88
CA TYR A 126 3.31 -8.19 -14.95
C TYR A 126 3.99 -9.53 -15.32
N PRO A 127 5.00 -9.54 -16.21
CA PRO A 127 5.51 -8.44 -17.04
C PRO A 127 4.82 -8.33 -18.41
N ALA A 128 3.93 -9.26 -18.76
CA ALA A 128 3.34 -9.41 -20.10
C ALA A 128 2.59 -8.18 -20.62
N GLY A 129 1.98 -7.39 -19.73
CA GLY A 129 1.08 -6.31 -20.11
C GLY A 129 -0.25 -6.85 -20.68
N PHE A 130 -0.85 -6.06 -21.59
CA PHE A 130 -2.08 -6.41 -22.31
C PHE A 130 -1.87 -6.50 -23.82
N ILE A 131 -0.65 -6.26 -24.29
CA ILE A 131 -0.32 -6.13 -25.71
C ILE A 131 0.31 -7.40 -26.24
N LYS A 132 0.06 -7.70 -27.52
CA LYS A 132 0.72 -8.80 -28.20
C LYS A 132 2.20 -8.47 -28.39
N GLY A 133 3.08 -9.37 -27.99
CA GLY A 133 4.53 -9.19 -28.11
C GLY A 133 5.28 -9.91 -26.99
N ASN A 134 6.59 -9.96 -27.12
CA ASN A 134 7.46 -10.63 -26.17
C ASN A 134 7.95 -9.63 -25.13
N GLN A 135 7.47 -9.75 -23.89
CA GLN A 135 7.98 -8.96 -22.77
C GLN A 135 8.97 -9.78 -21.97
N SER A 136 10.22 -9.31 -21.89
CA SER A 136 11.26 -10.04 -21.17
C SER A 136 11.00 -9.99 -19.66
N CYS A 137 11.01 -11.15 -19.01
CA CYS A 137 11.10 -11.20 -17.56
C CYS A 137 12.52 -10.80 -17.10
N LYS A 138 12.65 -10.38 -15.84
CA LYS A 138 13.98 -10.26 -15.23
C LYS A 138 14.65 -11.65 -15.19
N GLY A 139 15.98 -11.70 -15.35
CA GLY A 139 16.74 -12.94 -15.12
C GLY A 139 16.79 -13.97 -16.26
N LYS A 140 16.75 -13.57 -17.53
CA LYS A 140 16.89 -14.47 -18.71
C LYS A 140 15.84 -15.59 -18.83
N ALA A 141 14.74 -15.54 -18.06
CA ALA A 141 13.67 -16.56 -18.04
C ALA A 141 12.92 -16.72 -19.37
N GLY A 142 13.16 -15.86 -20.36
CA GLY A 142 12.43 -15.82 -21.62
C GLY A 142 11.26 -14.83 -21.58
N PRO A 143 10.58 -14.65 -22.72
CA PRO A 143 9.52 -13.68 -22.84
C PRO A 143 8.17 -14.22 -22.36
N TRP A 144 7.34 -13.31 -21.86
CA TRP A 144 5.91 -13.48 -21.68
C TRP A 144 5.18 -12.93 -22.91
N THR A 145 4.16 -13.65 -23.38
CA THR A 145 3.43 -13.35 -24.61
C THR A 145 1.93 -13.52 -24.41
N ILE A 146 1.16 -12.49 -24.77
CA ILE A 146 -0.30 -12.58 -24.88
C ILE A 146 -0.70 -13.39 -26.11
N ILE A 147 -1.50 -14.43 -25.90
CA ILE A 147 -1.98 -15.35 -26.95
C ILE A 147 -3.05 -14.65 -27.79
N ASP A 148 -4.04 -14.06 -27.13
CA ASP A 148 -5.22 -13.44 -27.72
C ASP A 148 -5.35 -11.97 -27.32
N ILE A 149 -5.25 -11.10 -28.32
CA ILE A 149 -5.34 -9.65 -28.11
C ILE A 149 -6.75 -9.21 -27.72
N HIS A 150 -7.81 -9.93 -28.12
CA HIS A 150 -9.18 -9.59 -27.73
C HIS A 150 -9.38 -9.82 -26.23
N VAL A 151 -8.95 -10.98 -25.73
CA VAL A 151 -8.96 -11.27 -24.29
C VAL A 151 -8.05 -10.31 -23.53
N GLY A 152 -6.90 -9.92 -24.11
CA GLY A 152 -6.01 -8.91 -23.54
C GLY A 152 -6.67 -7.54 -23.40
N ASN A 153 -7.42 -7.10 -24.41
CA ASN A 153 -8.18 -5.85 -24.38
C ASN A 153 -9.33 -5.90 -23.37
N ALA A 154 -10.10 -7.00 -23.32
CA ALA A 154 -11.15 -7.16 -22.32
C ALA A 154 -10.58 -7.16 -20.88
N CYS A 155 -9.43 -7.82 -20.65
CA CYS A 155 -8.73 -7.74 -19.36
C CYS A 155 -8.27 -6.31 -19.06
N LYS A 156 -7.79 -5.56 -20.05
CA LYS A 156 -7.44 -4.15 -19.86
C LYS A 156 -8.64 -3.34 -19.38
N GLU A 157 -9.83 -3.53 -19.96
CA GLU A 157 -11.06 -2.87 -19.51
C GLU A 157 -11.45 -3.29 -18.09
N LEU A 158 -11.40 -4.59 -17.76
CA LEU A 158 -11.64 -5.09 -16.40
C LEU A 158 -10.69 -4.48 -15.37
N MET A 159 -9.41 -4.31 -15.73
CA MET A 159 -8.42 -3.65 -14.88
C MET A 159 -8.78 -2.17 -14.65
N GLU A 160 -9.28 -1.46 -15.65
CA GLU A 160 -9.72 -0.07 -15.47
C GLU A 160 -10.95 0.02 -14.55
N ILE A 161 -11.91 -0.90 -14.67
CA ILE A 161 -13.04 -1.01 -13.72
C ILE A 161 -12.51 -1.23 -12.30
N TYR A 162 -11.63 -2.21 -12.09
CA TYR A 162 -10.99 -2.47 -10.80
C TYR A 162 -10.33 -1.22 -10.20
N LYS A 163 -9.51 -0.53 -10.99
CA LYS A 163 -8.83 0.70 -10.56
C LYS A 163 -9.83 1.79 -10.18
N MET A 164 -10.88 1.99 -10.97
CA MET A 164 -11.87 3.02 -10.71
C MET A 164 -12.55 2.82 -9.35
N HIS A 165 -12.94 1.58 -9.05
CA HIS A 165 -13.54 1.24 -7.76
C HIS A 165 -12.54 1.34 -6.59
N ALA A 166 -11.30 0.88 -6.77
CA ALA A 166 -10.26 1.00 -5.75
C ALA A 166 -9.93 2.48 -5.44
N LEU A 167 -9.90 3.35 -6.45
CA LEU A 167 -9.72 4.80 -6.27
C LEU A 167 -10.89 5.44 -5.53
N ARG A 168 -12.12 5.02 -5.82
CA ARG A 168 -13.31 5.51 -5.12
C ARG A 168 -13.30 5.12 -3.65
N GLU A 169 -12.99 3.87 -3.34
CA GLU A 169 -12.81 3.40 -1.96
C GLU A 169 -11.72 4.21 -1.25
N PHE A 170 -10.58 4.42 -1.91
CA PHE A 170 -9.48 5.24 -1.37
C PHE A 170 -9.94 6.67 -1.04
N LYS A 171 -10.72 7.31 -1.91
CA LYS A 171 -11.26 8.65 -1.66
C LYS A 171 -12.30 8.69 -0.55
N MET A 172 -13.09 7.64 -0.37
CA MET A 172 -13.99 7.52 0.78
C MET A 172 -13.22 7.36 2.09
N MET A 173 -12.17 6.54 2.08
CA MET A 173 -11.26 6.38 3.22
C MET A 173 -10.56 7.69 3.59
N GLU A 174 -10.03 8.42 2.62
CA GLU A 174 -9.37 9.72 2.83
C GLU A 174 -10.28 10.69 3.60
N ARG A 175 -11.55 10.81 3.19
CA ARG A 175 -12.56 11.62 3.90
C ARG A 175 -12.82 11.11 5.31
N SER A 176 -13.06 9.81 5.46
CA SER A 176 -13.33 9.20 6.77
C SER A 176 -12.17 9.38 7.75
N ILE A 177 -10.93 9.30 7.27
CA ILE A 177 -9.73 9.54 8.08
C ILE A 177 -9.67 10.99 8.54
N VAL A 178 -9.94 11.95 7.66
CA VAL A 178 -9.98 13.38 8.05
C VAL A 178 -11.08 13.64 9.08
N GLU A 179 -12.28 13.07 8.89
CA GLU A 179 -13.41 13.22 9.83
C GLU A 179 -13.13 12.62 11.21
N THR A 180 -12.33 11.55 11.27
CA THR A 180 -12.02 10.81 12.51
C THR A 180 -10.60 11.07 13.02
N LEU A 181 -9.90 12.05 12.44
CA LEU A 181 -8.44 12.21 12.59
C LEU A 181 -8.01 12.42 14.04
N THR A 182 -8.72 13.29 14.76
CA THR A 182 -8.43 13.57 16.18
C THR A 182 -8.55 12.31 17.03
N ALA A 183 -9.56 11.47 16.78
CA ALA A 183 -9.74 10.21 17.51
C ALA A 183 -8.62 9.22 17.18
N ARG A 184 -8.23 9.12 15.90
CA ARG A 184 -7.14 8.24 15.43
C ARG A 184 -5.76 8.69 15.92
N LEU A 185 -5.53 9.99 16.09
CA LEU A 185 -4.27 10.54 16.58
C LEU A 185 -4.16 10.50 18.11
N LYS A 186 -5.27 10.42 18.83
CA LYS A 186 -5.28 10.49 20.30
C LYS A 186 -4.29 9.51 20.96
N PRO A 187 -4.20 8.22 20.57
CA PRO A 187 -3.23 7.31 21.20
C PRO A 187 -1.78 7.76 21.01
N VAL A 188 -1.39 8.09 19.78
CA VAL A 188 -0.02 8.52 19.47
C VAL A 188 0.33 9.86 20.13
N MET A 189 -0.63 10.77 20.27
CA MET A 189 -0.43 12.04 20.98
C MET A 189 -0.25 11.84 22.48
N GLN A 190 -0.93 10.87 23.09
CA GLN A 190 -0.71 10.53 24.50
C GLN A 190 0.66 9.88 24.74
N GLU A 191 1.12 9.07 23.80
CA GLU A 191 2.41 8.38 23.89
C GLU A 191 3.61 9.29 23.61
N ILE A 192 3.45 10.34 22.78
CA ILE A 192 4.56 11.18 22.31
C ILE A 192 5.37 11.82 23.45
N ALA A 193 4.72 12.07 24.59
CA ALA A 193 5.35 12.60 25.80
C ALA A 193 6.45 11.68 26.34
N CYS A 194 6.30 10.37 26.16
CA CYS A 194 7.22 9.35 26.66
C CYS A 194 8.45 9.15 25.75
N PHE A 195 8.44 9.71 24.54
CA PHE A 195 9.53 9.54 23.58
C PHE A 195 10.65 10.54 23.80
N ARG A 196 11.88 10.09 23.52
CA ARG A 196 13.05 10.97 23.45
C ARG A 196 12.85 11.97 22.29
N PRO A 197 12.88 13.29 22.53
CA PRO A 197 12.66 14.26 21.48
C PRO A 197 13.63 14.10 20.29
N SER A 198 14.88 13.72 20.55
CA SER A 198 15.86 13.46 19.48
C SER A 198 15.47 12.34 18.52
N LYS A 199 14.55 11.45 18.92
CA LYS A 199 14.12 10.27 18.16
C LYS A 199 12.80 10.45 17.43
N ILE A 200 12.11 11.57 17.57
CA ILE A 200 10.81 11.80 16.90
C ILE A 200 11.06 12.53 15.58
N ALA A 201 10.88 11.85 14.45
CA ALA A 201 10.93 12.46 13.12
C ALA A 201 9.56 12.94 12.64
N GLY A 202 8.47 12.37 13.15
CA GLY A 202 7.10 12.66 12.70
C GLY A 202 6.11 11.63 13.21
N ILE A 203 5.05 11.43 12.43
CA ILE A 203 4.07 10.37 12.61
C ILE A 203 3.99 9.51 11.33
N ARG A 204 3.56 8.27 11.49
CA ARG A 204 3.36 7.31 10.41
C ARG A 204 1.93 6.80 10.46
N ASP A 205 1.23 6.74 9.33
CA ASP A 205 -0.05 6.04 9.23
C ASP A 205 0.23 4.55 8.97
N ALA A 206 -0.03 3.72 9.99
CA ALA A 206 0.17 2.28 9.98
C ALA A 206 -1.19 1.56 9.96
N TRP A 207 -1.15 0.22 9.92
CA TRP A 207 -2.34 -0.63 9.88
C TRP A 207 -3.37 -0.29 10.98
N GLU A 208 -2.91 -0.22 12.23
CA GLU A 208 -3.76 0.01 13.41
C GLU A 208 -4.01 1.49 13.71
N GLY A 209 -3.52 2.39 12.85
CA GLY A 209 -3.61 3.83 13.03
C GLY A 209 -2.25 4.51 13.07
N PHE A 210 -2.22 5.71 13.63
CA PHE A 210 -1.01 6.53 13.64
C PHE A 210 -0.02 6.07 14.71
N THR A 211 1.26 6.05 14.36
CA THR A 211 2.38 5.70 15.25
C THR A 211 3.47 6.75 15.16
N ILE A 212 4.38 6.79 16.13
CA ILE A 212 5.55 7.68 16.08
C ILE A 212 6.48 7.23 14.95
N LEU A 213 6.85 8.15 14.07
CA LEU A 213 7.92 7.92 13.11
C LEU A 213 9.26 8.22 13.79
N GLU A 214 10.04 7.18 14.02
CA GLU A 214 11.39 7.33 14.57
C GLU A 214 12.38 7.95 13.58
N ALA A 215 13.29 8.77 14.11
CA ALA A 215 14.39 9.35 13.35
C ALA A 215 15.54 8.35 13.18
N GLU A 216 16.04 8.21 11.96
CA GLU A 216 17.28 7.46 11.64
C GLU A 216 18.54 8.07 12.28
N GLY A 217 18.43 9.27 12.86
CA GLY A 217 19.50 9.97 13.57
C GLY A 217 18.97 10.86 14.69
N ILE A 218 19.30 12.16 14.63
CA ILE A 218 18.81 13.20 15.55
C ILE A 218 17.81 14.09 14.81
N SER A 219 16.59 14.22 15.35
CA SER A 219 15.56 15.09 14.80
C SER A 219 15.89 16.57 15.02
N LEU A 220 16.43 17.23 13.99
CA LEU A 220 16.71 18.67 14.03
C LEU A 220 15.42 19.51 14.00
N SER A 221 14.36 19.01 13.36
CA SER A 221 13.05 19.67 13.32
C SER A 221 12.47 19.82 14.73
N LEU A 222 12.51 18.75 15.53
CA LEU A 222 12.01 18.83 16.91
C LEU A 222 12.91 19.70 17.81
N SER A 223 14.22 19.71 17.57
CA SER A 223 15.13 20.65 18.27
C SER A 223 14.70 22.11 18.09
N ARG A 224 14.28 22.49 16.88
CA ARG A 224 13.77 23.85 16.58
C ARG A 224 12.43 24.11 17.29
N ILE A 225 11.52 23.14 17.26
CA ILE A 225 10.20 23.26 17.90
C ILE A 225 10.36 23.40 19.42
N CYS A 226 11.21 22.58 20.06
CA CYS A 226 11.46 22.68 21.50
C CYS A 226 11.98 24.06 21.90
N ARG A 227 12.91 24.65 21.13
CA ARG A 227 13.42 26.00 21.41
C ARG A 227 12.37 27.09 21.21
N ARG A 228 11.49 26.93 20.22
CA ARG A 228 10.40 27.88 19.94
C ARG A 228 9.33 27.84 21.03
N VAL A 229 8.91 26.64 21.43
CA VAL A 229 7.78 26.43 22.36
C VAL A 229 8.22 26.58 23.82
N ASN A 230 9.42 26.10 24.16
CA ASN A 230 9.98 26.20 25.52
C ASN A 230 11.40 26.78 25.48
N PRO A 231 11.57 28.10 25.25
CA PRO A 231 12.87 28.75 25.16
C PRO A 231 13.67 28.73 26.47
N LYS A 232 13.02 28.43 27.60
CA LYS A 232 13.65 28.36 28.94
C LYS A 232 14.12 26.94 29.30
N CYS A 233 13.98 25.97 28.39
CA CYS A 233 14.44 24.60 28.63
C CYS A 233 15.97 24.56 28.77
N ILE A 234 16.46 24.14 29.95
CA ILE A 234 17.89 24.01 30.24
C ILE A 234 18.47 22.64 29.84
N THR A 235 17.61 21.67 29.55
CA THR A 235 18.04 20.30 29.24
C THR A 235 18.57 20.22 27.80
N PRO A 236 19.81 19.74 27.58
CA PRO A 236 20.32 19.55 26.23
C PRO A 236 19.44 18.57 25.45
N PHE A 237 19.00 18.99 24.26
CA PHE A 237 18.05 18.25 23.41
C PHE A 237 18.46 16.79 23.17
N THR A 238 19.75 16.54 22.93
CA THR A 238 20.31 15.20 22.67
C THR A 238 20.29 14.26 23.88
N THR A 239 20.18 14.83 25.09
CA THR A 239 20.15 14.08 26.36
C THR A 239 18.75 14.02 26.97
N CYS A 240 17.79 14.73 26.38
CA CYS A 240 16.43 14.79 26.87
C CYS A 240 15.75 13.42 26.74
N LYS A 241 15.25 12.89 27.86
CA LYS A 241 14.67 11.54 27.92
C LYS A 241 13.22 11.48 27.45
N SER A 242 12.49 12.59 27.57
CA SER A 242 11.06 12.68 27.31
C SER A 242 10.70 14.07 26.80
N LEU A 243 9.58 14.18 26.09
CA LEU A 243 9.06 15.48 25.67
C LEU A 243 8.46 16.21 26.88
N CYS A 244 8.69 17.51 27.01
CA CYS A 244 8.05 18.27 28.08
C CYS A 244 6.59 18.61 27.73
N ASN A 245 5.74 18.77 28.73
CA ASN A 245 4.30 19.01 28.56
C ASN A 245 3.99 20.17 27.61
N GLN A 246 4.77 21.26 27.65
CA GLN A 246 4.57 22.40 26.75
C GLN A 246 4.67 22.00 25.27
N VAL A 247 5.65 21.16 24.91
CA VAL A 247 5.83 20.71 23.53
C VAL A 247 4.85 19.60 23.17
N ALA A 248 4.48 18.75 24.14
CA ALA A 248 3.43 17.73 23.95
C ALA A 248 2.06 18.37 23.67
N SER A 249 1.64 19.35 24.48
CA SER A 249 0.39 20.10 24.25
C SER A 249 0.42 20.86 22.93
N PHE A 250 1.57 21.44 22.56
CA PHE A 250 1.74 22.03 21.24
C PHE A 250 1.46 21.02 20.11
N PHE A 251 1.88 19.77 20.23
CA PHE A 251 1.58 18.73 19.25
C PHE A 251 0.10 18.33 19.22
N GLU A 252 -0.52 18.15 20.39
CA GLU A 252 -1.96 17.84 20.50
C GLU A 252 -2.83 18.89 19.82
N GLU A 253 -2.47 20.17 19.94
CA GLU A 253 -3.22 21.29 19.37
C GLU A 253 -3.00 21.48 17.85
N ASN A 254 -1.78 21.23 17.36
CA ASN A 254 -1.39 21.65 16.01
C ASN A 254 -1.35 20.51 14.99
N ILE A 255 -0.94 19.29 15.38
CA ILE A 255 -0.76 18.18 14.45
C ILE A 255 -2.07 17.77 13.75
N PRO A 256 -3.22 17.62 14.44
CA PRO A 256 -4.45 17.20 13.77
C PRO A 256 -4.87 18.13 12.63
N ASN A 257 -4.82 19.45 12.86
CA ASN A 257 -5.20 20.43 11.85
C ASN A 257 -4.23 20.44 10.67
N ALA A 258 -2.91 20.45 10.93
CA ALA A 258 -1.91 20.42 9.88
C ALA A 258 -1.99 19.13 9.03
N LEU A 259 -2.19 17.99 9.69
CA LEU A 259 -2.32 16.71 9.01
C LEU A 259 -3.60 16.64 8.16
N ALA A 260 -4.72 17.19 8.65
CA ALA A 260 -5.96 17.28 7.87
C ALA A 260 -5.74 18.09 6.59
N THR A 261 -5.09 19.26 6.68
CA THR A 261 -4.74 20.09 5.52
C THR A 261 -3.86 19.32 4.53
N ILE A 262 -2.79 18.68 5.00
CA ILE A 262 -1.89 17.90 4.12
C ILE A 262 -2.66 16.78 3.42
N ILE A 263 -3.52 16.05 4.14
CA ILE A 263 -4.29 14.94 3.53
C ILE A 263 -5.26 15.48 2.47
N GLN A 264 -5.88 16.65 2.70
CA GLN A 264 -6.80 17.26 1.76
C GLN A 264 -6.09 17.80 0.50
N GLU A 265 -4.90 18.37 0.64
CA GLU A 265 -4.16 18.99 -0.47
C GLU A 265 -3.31 17.98 -1.25
N ASP A 266 -2.59 17.11 -0.54
CA ASP A 266 -1.60 16.21 -1.11
C ASP A 266 -2.04 14.74 -1.13
N GLY A 267 -3.18 14.41 -0.52
CA GLY A 267 -3.60 13.03 -0.31
C GLY A 267 -2.90 12.32 0.85
N MET A 268 -3.27 11.06 1.07
CA MET A 268 -2.68 10.24 2.14
C MET A 268 -1.26 9.78 1.80
N LYS A 269 -0.41 9.73 2.82
CA LYS A 269 0.99 9.28 2.75
C LYS A 269 1.25 8.39 3.94
N GLU A 270 2.22 7.48 3.81
CA GLU A 270 2.62 6.64 4.95
C GLU A 270 3.32 7.44 6.05
N LYS A 271 4.14 8.44 5.67
CA LYS A 271 5.01 9.17 6.60
C LYS A 271 4.72 10.66 6.52
N TYR A 272 4.51 11.29 7.67
CA TYR A 272 4.33 12.73 7.82
C TYR A 272 5.42 13.27 8.73
N LEU A 273 6.36 14.03 8.17
CA LEU A 273 7.51 14.53 8.91
C LEU A 273 7.12 15.77 9.72
N LEU A 274 7.75 15.97 10.88
CA LEU A 274 7.51 17.16 11.72
C LEU A 274 7.75 18.48 10.99
N LYS A 275 8.65 18.50 10.00
CA LYS A 275 8.90 19.70 9.21
C LYS A 275 7.64 20.14 8.45
N ASP A 276 6.88 19.18 7.93
CA ASP A 276 5.68 19.43 7.12
C ASP A 276 4.47 19.70 8.03
N LEU A 277 4.43 19.08 9.21
CA LEU A 277 3.32 19.21 10.17
C LEU A 277 3.34 20.49 11.00
N VAL A 278 4.49 21.16 11.12
CA VAL A 278 4.69 22.24 12.11
C VAL A 278 5.24 23.53 11.48
N PHE A 279 5.77 23.43 10.26
CA PHE A 279 6.26 24.56 9.48
C PHE A 279 5.72 24.47 8.04
N PRO A 280 4.39 24.56 7.85
CA PRO A 280 3.82 24.64 6.51
C PRO A 280 4.35 25.86 5.73
#